data_AF-A0A438J3D9-F1
#
_entry.id   AF-A0A438J3D9-F1
#
_cell.length_a   1.000
_cell.length_b   1.000
_cell.length_c   1.000
_cell.angle_alpha   90.00
_cell.angle_beta   90.00
_cell.angle_gamma   90.00
#
_symmetry.space_group_name_H-M   'P 1'
#
loop_
_entity.id
_entity.type
_entity.pdbx_description
1 polymer ?
#
loop_
_entity_poly.entity_id
_entity_poly.type
_entity_poly.pdbx_seq_one_letter_code
_entity_poly.pdbx_strand_id
1 'polypeptide(L)'
;MVRTWGYQRAVGDPWCISGDFNVVRFPKEGRNSSRLSSAMRRFWEVIEELLLRDLPLDGGCFTWCGGLNNRYSSRLDRFLVLEEWVSHFNGLSQKLLPRPTIDHVPILLKGAGIRSGKSPSCFENMWLRVEGLKDLVRRRWTDYTLSGLFSHILACKLKALKQDLKTWNIEVIGYVSSNKEFALSQIGYWDAK
;
A
#
# COMPACT_ATOMS: atom_id res chain seq x y z
N MET A 1 13.02 -1.65 -6.38
CA MET A 1 12.50 -2.99 -6.01
C MET A 1 10.99 -2.96 -6.21
N VAL A 2 10.48 -3.57 -7.29
CA VAL A 2 9.05 -3.66 -7.58
C VAL A 2 8.40 -4.59 -6.56
N ARG A 3 7.37 -4.13 -5.85
CA ARG A 3 6.60 -4.94 -4.90
C ARG A 3 5.21 -5.18 -5.50
N THR A 4 4.92 -6.43 -5.82
CA THR A 4 3.56 -6.85 -6.16
C THR A 4 2.71 -6.84 -4.88
N TRP A 5 1.59 -6.13 -4.90
CA TRP A 5 0.58 -6.24 -3.86
C TRP A 5 -0.60 -6.99 -4.47
N GLY A 6 -0.67 -8.29 -4.18
CA GLY A 6 -1.84 -9.10 -4.47
C GLY A 6 -2.79 -9.04 -3.29
N TYR A 7 -4.02 -8.56 -3.49
CA TYR A 7 -5.12 -8.95 -2.62
C TYR A 7 -5.57 -10.34 -3.07
N GLN A 8 -4.83 -11.37 -2.67
CA GLN A 8 -5.11 -12.76 -3.06
C GLN A 8 -5.89 -13.43 -1.94
N ARG A 9 -7.23 -13.50 -2.09
CA ARG A 9 -8.09 -14.38 -1.31
C ARG A 9 -8.26 -15.75 -2.00
N ALA A 10 -7.99 -15.87 -3.30
CA ALA A 10 -7.99 -17.11 -4.07
C ALA A 10 -7.11 -17.03 -5.35
N VAL A 11 -6.83 -18.18 -5.98
CA VAL A 11 -6.25 -18.26 -7.33
C VAL A 11 -7.26 -17.67 -8.33
N GLY A 12 -6.88 -16.61 -9.05
CA GLY A 12 -7.75 -15.91 -10.01
C GLY A 12 -8.23 -14.52 -9.55
N ASP A 13 -7.86 -14.07 -8.36
CA ASP A 13 -8.16 -12.70 -7.93
C ASP A 13 -7.35 -11.65 -8.71
N PRO A 14 -7.92 -10.47 -8.95
CA PRO A 14 -7.27 -9.45 -9.74
C PRO A 14 -6.08 -8.88 -8.95
N TRP A 15 -4.95 -8.61 -9.62
CA TRP A 15 -3.69 -8.22 -9.00
C TRP A 15 -3.24 -6.81 -9.42
N CYS A 16 -2.33 -6.20 -8.64
CA CYS A 16 -1.68 -4.94 -9.00
C CYS A 16 -0.16 -5.02 -8.82
N ILE A 17 0.56 -4.30 -9.68
CA ILE A 17 2.00 -4.08 -9.57
C ILE A 17 2.22 -2.71 -8.94
N SER A 18 3.15 -2.60 -8.00
CA SER A 18 3.54 -1.30 -7.49
C SER A 18 5.03 -1.14 -7.24
N GLY A 19 5.45 0.11 -7.15
CA GLY A 19 6.77 0.49 -6.65
C GLY A 19 7.49 1.41 -7.62
N ASP A 20 8.79 1.53 -7.39
CA ASP A 20 9.71 2.31 -8.21
C ASP A 20 10.12 1.52 -9.46
N PHE A 21 9.69 2.01 -10.63
CA PHE A 21 10.01 1.44 -11.94
C PHE A 21 11.29 2.03 -12.55
N ASN A 22 11.85 3.10 -11.97
CA ASN A 22 12.99 3.85 -12.50
C ASN A 22 12.80 4.35 -13.95
N VAL A 23 11.56 4.43 -14.43
CA VAL A 23 11.23 4.90 -15.78
C VAL A 23 9.94 5.72 -15.75
N VAL A 24 9.94 6.80 -16.52
CA VAL A 24 8.73 7.60 -16.79
C VAL A 24 7.97 6.99 -17.97
N ARG A 25 6.64 7.07 -17.96
CA ARG A 25 5.78 6.62 -19.08
C ARG A 25 5.74 7.65 -20.19
N PHE A 26 5.72 8.94 -19.84
CA PHE A 26 5.67 10.04 -20.79
C PHE A 26 6.77 11.08 -20.51
N PRO A 27 7.26 11.82 -21.53
CA PRO A 27 8.24 12.88 -21.32
C PRO A 27 7.80 13.90 -20.26
N LYS A 28 6.52 14.32 -20.30
CA LYS A 28 5.91 15.26 -19.35
C LYS A 28 5.99 14.84 -17.87
N GLU A 29 6.28 13.57 -17.59
CA GLU A 29 6.42 13.06 -16.23
C GLU A 29 7.84 13.26 -15.66
N GLY A 30 8.74 13.92 -16.40
CA GLY A 30 10.02 14.42 -15.89
C GLY A 30 10.16 15.92 -16.14
N ARG A 31 10.62 16.68 -15.14
CA ARG A 31 10.69 18.17 -15.18
C ARG A 31 11.46 18.73 -16.38
N ASN A 32 12.46 18.00 -16.87
CA ASN A 32 13.31 18.39 -18.00
C ASN A 32 13.32 17.34 -19.11
N SER A 33 12.33 16.45 -19.15
CA SER A 33 12.24 15.40 -20.17
C SER A 33 11.26 15.81 -21.26
N SER A 34 11.79 16.16 -22.43
CA SER A 34 10.99 16.59 -23.58
C SER A 34 10.95 15.56 -24.71
N ARG A 35 11.82 14.55 -24.67
CA ARG A 35 11.98 13.56 -25.73
C ARG A 35 11.54 12.17 -25.28
N LEU A 36 10.87 11.46 -26.19
CA LEU A 36 10.57 10.04 -26.02
C LEU A 36 11.86 9.22 -26.08
N SER A 37 12.12 8.42 -25.05
CA SER A 37 13.24 7.48 -25.01
C SER A 37 12.81 6.06 -25.40
N SER A 38 13.76 5.20 -25.75
CA SER A 38 13.51 3.78 -25.97
C SER A 38 12.97 3.08 -24.72
N ALA A 39 13.46 3.47 -23.54
CA ALA A 39 12.98 2.94 -22.26
C ALA A 39 11.51 3.28 -22.00
N MET A 40 11.07 4.51 -22.33
CA MET A 40 9.65 4.91 -22.24
C MET A 40 8.78 4.05 -23.17
N ARG A 41 9.22 3.82 -24.41
CA ARG A 41 8.49 2.99 -25.38
C ARG A 41 8.34 1.55 -24.90
N ARG A 42 9.42 0.94 -24.45
CA ARG A 42 9.40 -0.42 -23.86
C ARG A 42 8.50 -0.50 -22.64
N PHE A 43 8.54 0.51 -21.77
CA PHE A 43 7.67 0.53 -20.61
C PHE A 43 6.20 0.67 -20.99
N TRP A 44 5.88 1.49 -21.99
CA TRP A 44 4.54 1.58 -22.54
C TRP A 44 4.09 0.25 -23.17
N GLU A 45 4.92 -0.41 -23.97
CA GLU A 45 4.64 -1.72 -24.57
C GLU A 45 4.27 -2.76 -23.50
N VAL A 46 5.04 -2.87 -22.42
CA VAL A 46 4.74 -3.79 -21.30
C VAL A 46 3.40 -3.47 -20.62
N ILE A 47 3.06 -2.18 -20.46
CA ILE A 47 1.78 -1.77 -19.88
C ILE A 47 0.62 -2.20 -20.77
N GLU A 48 0.74 -2.02 -22.10
CA GLU A 48 -0.30 -2.40 -23.05
C GLU A 48 -0.41 -3.94 -23.19
N GLU A 49 0.71 -4.66 -23.30
CA GLU A 49 0.75 -6.13 -23.43
C GLU A 49 0.11 -6.82 -22.23
N LEU A 50 0.32 -6.29 -21.02
CA LEU A 50 -0.26 -6.81 -19.78
C LEU A 50 -1.66 -6.24 -19.48
N LEU A 51 -2.20 -5.41 -20.37
CA LEU A 51 -3.50 -4.73 -20.23
C LEU A 51 -3.63 -3.99 -18.89
N LEU A 52 -2.55 -3.32 -18.48
CA LEU A 52 -2.47 -2.59 -17.23
C LEU A 52 -2.94 -1.15 -17.41
N ARG A 53 -3.64 -0.64 -16.39
CA ARG A 53 -4.02 0.76 -16.24
C ARG A 53 -3.05 1.47 -15.30
N ASP A 54 -2.46 2.55 -15.80
CA ASP A 54 -1.81 3.56 -14.96
C ASP A 54 -2.81 4.68 -14.65
N LEU A 55 -3.23 4.76 -13.38
CA LEU A 55 -4.21 5.74 -12.92
C LEU A 55 -3.58 7.15 -12.79
N PRO A 56 -4.39 8.23 -12.83
CA PRO A 56 -3.92 9.57 -12.50
C PRO A 56 -3.32 9.65 -11.09
N LEU A 57 -2.34 10.54 -10.93
CA LEU A 57 -1.71 10.87 -9.65
C LEU A 57 -2.30 12.17 -9.09
N ASP A 58 -2.98 12.06 -7.96
CA ASP A 58 -3.58 13.18 -7.24
C ASP A 58 -2.59 13.78 -6.23
N GLY A 59 -2.63 15.11 -6.08
CA GLY A 59 -1.81 15.85 -5.11
C GLY A 59 -0.42 16.26 -5.62
N GLY A 60 -0.13 16.09 -6.92
CA GLY A 60 1.13 16.51 -7.54
C GLY A 60 1.51 15.66 -8.76
N CYS A 61 2.66 15.98 -9.38
CA CYS A 61 3.09 15.35 -10.65
C CYS A 61 4.28 14.38 -10.51
N PHE A 62 5.02 14.42 -9.41
CA PHE A 62 6.30 13.73 -9.25
C PHE A 62 6.32 12.90 -7.97
N THR A 63 6.98 11.74 -8.05
CA THR A 63 7.18 10.84 -6.90
C THR A 63 8.65 10.79 -6.47
N TRP A 64 9.54 11.38 -7.26
CA TRP A 64 10.96 11.47 -6.95
C TRP A 64 11.48 12.86 -7.28
N CYS A 65 12.36 13.38 -6.42
CA CYS A 65 13.08 14.63 -6.58
C CYS A 65 14.55 14.44 -6.18
N GLY A 66 15.48 14.83 -7.05
CA GLY A 66 16.91 14.67 -6.78
C GLY A 66 17.82 15.61 -7.56
N GLY A 67 19.13 15.41 -7.38
CA GLY A 67 20.19 16.30 -7.86
C GLY A 67 20.40 17.54 -6.98
N LEU A 68 21.37 18.38 -7.36
CA LEU A 68 21.68 19.61 -6.63
C LEU A 68 20.42 20.48 -6.51
N ASN A 69 20.06 20.85 -5.28
CA ASN A 69 18.87 21.66 -4.94
C ASN A 69 17.54 21.09 -5.50
N ASN A 70 17.38 19.77 -5.60
CA ASN A 70 16.15 19.12 -6.12
C ASN A 70 15.76 19.59 -7.53
N ARG A 71 16.76 19.88 -8.38
CA ARG A 71 16.52 20.40 -9.74
C ARG A 71 15.87 19.38 -10.69
N TYR A 72 15.99 18.09 -10.38
CA TYR A 72 15.34 17.03 -11.15
C TYR A 72 14.14 16.49 -10.37
N SER A 73 13.05 16.24 -11.08
CA SER A 73 11.90 15.54 -10.53
C SER A 73 11.24 14.69 -11.60
N SER A 74 10.78 13.52 -11.21
CA SER A 74 10.19 12.51 -12.09
C SER A 74 9.09 11.73 -11.38
N ARG A 75 8.12 11.21 -12.13
CA ARG A 75 7.19 10.18 -11.65
C ARG A 75 7.79 8.80 -11.90
N LEU A 76 8.37 8.18 -10.88
CA LEU A 76 9.02 6.87 -10.97
C LEU A 76 8.24 5.76 -10.27
N ASP A 77 7.48 6.13 -9.24
CA ASP A 77 6.68 5.25 -8.42
C ASP A 77 5.24 5.20 -8.94
N ARG A 78 4.69 3.99 -9.11
CA ARG A 78 3.32 3.80 -9.65
C ARG A 78 2.64 2.60 -9.03
N PHE A 79 1.31 2.62 -9.07
CA PHE A 79 0.47 1.42 -9.06
C PHE A 79 -0.06 1.20 -10.48
N LEU A 80 0.24 0.03 -11.04
CA LEU A 80 -0.33 -0.46 -12.28
C LEU A 80 -1.35 -1.54 -11.93
N VAL A 81 -2.59 -1.34 -12.32
CA VAL A 81 -3.72 -2.20 -11.93
C VAL A 81 -4.32 -2.84 -13.17
N LEU A 82 -4.86 -4.05 -13.05
CA LEU A 82 -5.65 -4.61 -14.14
C LEU A 82 -6.98 -3.85 -14.32
N GLU A 83 -7.59 -3.98 -15.49
CA GLU A 83 -8.94 -3.44 -15.75
C GLU A 83 -9.97 -3.99 -14.74
N GLU A 84 -9.87 -5.26 -14.34
CA GLU A 84 -10.80 -5.83 -13.35
C GLU A 84 -10.67 -5.18 -11.97
N TRP A 85 -9.50 -4.61 -11.62
CA TRP A 85 -9.34 -3.84 -10.40
C TRP A 85 -10.14 -2.53 -10.45
N VAL A 86 -10.11 -1.86 -11.60
CA VAL A 86 -10.83 -0.59 -11.80
C VAL A 86 -12.34 -0.80 -11.73
N SER A 87 -12.84 -1.93 -12.24
CA SER A 87 -14.27 -2.26 -12.15
C SER A 87 -14.70 -2.73 -10.76
N HIS A 88 -13.79 -3.38 -10.00
CA HIS A 88 -14.08 -3.90 -8.67
C HIS A 88 -14.10 -2.82 -7.57
N PHE A 89 -13.19 -1.83 -7.65
CA PHE A 89 -13.06 -0.76 -6.67
C PHE A 89 -13.59 0.57 -7.22
N ASN A 90 -14.61 1.13 -6.58
CA ASN A 90 -15.12 2.44 -6.99
C ASN A 90 -14.11 3.54 -6.66
N GLY A 91 -13.97 4.56 -7.52
CA GLY A 91 -13.14 5.74 -7.24
C GLY A 91 -11.64 5.44 -7.02
N LEU A 92 -11.11 4.42 -7.69
CA LEU A 92 -9.70 4.05 -7.60
C LEU A 92 -8.79 5.17 -8.14
N SER A 93 -7.85 5.64 -7.33
CA SER A 93 -6.94 6.76 -7.63
C SER A 93 -5.58 6.56 -6.96
N GLN A 94 -4.51 7.10 -7.54
CA GLN A 94 -3.21 7.16 -6.89
C GLN A 94 -3.07 8.53 -6.24
N LYS A 95 -2.63 8.62 -4.98
CA LYS A 95 -2.47 9.88 -4.26
C LYS A 95 -1.08 10.00 -3.67
N LEU A 96 -0.44 11.16 -3.85
CA LEU A 96 0.80 11.49 -3.14
C LEU A 96 0.55 11.67 -1.64
N LEU A 97 1.47 11.13 -0.84
CA LEU A 97 1.52 11.37 0.59
C LEU A 97 2.56 12.45 0.92
N PRO A 98 2.43 13.14 2.07
CA PRO A 98 3.48 14.03 2.60
C PRO A 98 4.87 13.38 2.59
N ARG A 99 5.91 14.20 2.40
CA ARG A 99 7.28 13.75 2.09
C ARG A 99 8.18 13.96 3.30
N PRO A 100 8.40 12.95 4.16
CA PRO A 100 9.16 13.12 5.40
C PRO A 100 10.69 13.13 5.16
N THR A 101 11.22 13.95 4.24
CA THR A 101 12.66 14.16 3.95
C THR A 101 13.41 13.16 3.04
N ILE A 102 12.73 12.28 2.30
CA ILE A 102 13.36 11.31 1.37
C ILE A 102 13.28 11.83 -0.08
N ASP A 103 14.21 11.49 -0.97
CA ASP A 103 14.13 11.83 -2.41
C ASP A 103 12.89 11.27 -3.12
N HIS A 104 12.36 10.13 -2.64
CA HIS A 104 11.03 9.61 -2.99
C HIS A 104 9.89 10.14 -2.11
N VAL A 105 8.74 10.36 -2.74
CA VAL A 105 7.46 10.73 -2.14
C VAL A 105 6.56 9.48 -2.15
N PRO A 106 6.11 8.99 -0.98
CA PRO A 106 5.26 7.81 -0.94
C PRO A 106 3.93 8.05 -1.68
N ILE A 107 3.43 7.01 -2.35
CA ILE A 107 2.13 7.03 -3.03
C ILE A 107 1.15 6.03 -2.41
N LEU A 108 -0.13 6.39 -2.41
CA LEU A 108 -1.23 5.58 -1.89
C LEU A 108 -2.20 5.26 -3.01
N LEU A 109 -2.50 3.97 -3.20
CA LEU A 109 -3.65 3.55 -4.00
C LEU A 109 -4.91 3.65 -3.15
N LYS A 110 -5.77 4.62 -3.45
CA LYS A 110 -7.02 4.89 -2.74
C LYS A 110 -8.19 4.36 -3.56
N GLY A 111 -9.01 3.49 -2.97
CA GLY A 111 -10.32 3.11 -3.51
C GLY A 111 -11.44 3.45 -2.52
N ALA A 112 -12.63 3.75 -3.02
CA ALA A 112 -13.84 3.97 -2.24
C ALA A 112 -14.45 2.62 -1.78
N GLY A 113 -13.67 1.88 -0.98
CA GLY A 113 -14.07 0.58 -0.44
C GLY A 113 -14.31 -0.50 -1.49
N ILE A 114 -14.32 -1.75 -1.05
CA ILE A 114 -14.91 -2.85 -1.82
C ILE A 114 -16.42 -2.61 -1.80
N ARG A 115 -17.10 -2.76 -2.95
CA ARG A 115 -18.56 -2.92 -2.96
C ARG A 115 -18.91 -4.06 -1.99
N SER A 116 -19.51 -3.69 -0.85
CA SER A 116 -19.95 -4.53 0.27
C SER A 116 -19.04 -5.72 0.65
N GLY A 117 -18.17 -5.50 1.63
CA GLY A 117 -17.53 -6.59 2.37
C GLY A 117 -16.92 -6.12 3.68
N LYS A 118 -16.89 -6.98 4.70
CA LYS A 118 -16.10 -6.74 5.92
C LYS A 118 -14.65 -6.53 5.49
N SER A 119 -14.06 -5.39 5.86
CA SER A 119 -12.64 -5.12 5.59
C SER A 119 -11.80 -6.33 6.03
N PRO A 120 -10.92 -6.85 5.14
CA PRO A 120 -9.97 -7.87 5.54
C PRO A 120 -9.22 -7.38 6.78
N SER A 121 -9.23 -8.19 7.85
CA SER A 121 -8.32 -7.96 8.97
C SER A 121 -6.96 -8.46 8.52
N CYS A 122 -6.12 -7.55 8.06
CA CYS A 122 -4.72 -7.88 7.81
C CYS A 122 -3.98 -7.88 9.15
N PHE A 123 -2.99 -8.76 9.27
CA PHE A 123 -2.02 -8.64 10.34
C PHE A 123 -1.13 -7.45 10.00
N GLU A 124 -1.11 -6.44 10.85
CA GLU A 124 -0.33 -5.23 10.59
C GLU A 124 1.11 -5.44 11.03
N ASN A 125 2.07 -5.27 10.10
CA ASN A 125 3.50 -5.46 10.40
C ASN A 125 4.00 -4.55 11.54
N MET A 126 3.34 -3.41 11.78
CA MET A 126 3.66 -2.54 12.91
C MET A 126 3.46 -3.23 14.26
N TRP A 127 2.54 -4.19 14.38
CA TRP A 127 2.30 -4.90 15.64
C TRP A 127 3.57 -5.62 16.11
N LEU A 128 4.41 -6.11 15.19
CA LEU A 128 5.67 -6.77 15.52
C LEU A 128 6.68 -5.85 16.23
N ARG A 129 6.49 -4.53 16.15
CA ARG A 129 7.35 -3.52 16.77
C ARG A 129 6.83 -3.04 18.12
N VAL A 130 5.61 -3.41 18.50
CA VAL A 130 4.99 -2.98 19.75
C VAL A 130 5.31 -4.00 20.84
N GLU A 131 5.80 -3.52 21.97
CA GLU A 131 6.12 -4.36 23.13
C GLU A 131 4.86 -5.09 23.64
N GLY A 132 5.04 -6.32 24.12
CA GLY A 132 3.95 -7.14 24.65
C GLY A 132 3.18 -7.96 23.61
N LEU A 133 3.35 -7.74 22.29
CA LEU A 133 2.65 -8.57 21.27
C LEU A 133 3.00 -10.06 21.43
N LYS A 134 4.29 -10.39 21.53
CA LYS A 134 4.74 -11.79 21.61
C LYS A 134 4.17 -12.49 22.85
N ASP A 135 4.11 -11.79 23.97
CA ASP A 135 3.60 -12.33 25.23
C ASP A 135 2.08 -12.49 25.19
N LEU A 136 1.35 -11.54 24.59
CA LEU A 136 -0.08 -11.67 24.31
C LEU A 136 -0.36 -12.92 23.47
N VAL A 137 0.33 -13.08 22.34
CA VAL A 137 0.14 -14.22 21.44
C VAL A 137 0.42 -15.52 22.19
N ARG A 138 1.54 -15.59 22.92
CA ARG A 138 1.91 -16.78 23.70
C ARG A 138 0.84 -17.14 24.73
N ARG A 139 0.41 -16.18 25.56
CA ARG A 139 -0.60 -16.38 26.61
C ARG A 139 -1.94 -16.83 26.01
N ARG A 140 -2.45 -16.10 25.02
CA ARG A 140 -3.73 -16.44 24.39
C ARG A 140 -3.70 -17.80 23.71
N TRP A 141 -2.60 -18.13 23.04
CA TRP A 141 -2.46 -19.41 22.35
C TRP A 141 -2.53 -20.62 23.30
N THR A 142 -1.96 -20.49 24.50
CA THR A 142 -2.02 -21.52 25.55
C THR A 142 -3.37 -21.60 26.21
N ASP A 143 -4.08 -20.48 26.37
CA ASP A 143 -5.40 -20.41 27.03
C ASP A 143 -6.53 -21.01 26.17
N TYR A 144 -6.32 -21.17 24.87
CA TYR A 144 -7.33 -21.77 23.98
C TYR A 144 -7.41 -23.29 24.15
N THR A 145 -8.41 -23.73 24.89
CA THR A 145 -8.78 -25.14 25.03
C THR A 145 -9.88 -25.48 24.03
N LEU A 146 -9.56 -26.33 23.05
CA LEU A 146 -10.49 -26.77 22.00
C LEU A 146 -10.29 -28.26 21.73
N SER A 147 -11.38 -28.96 21.37
CA SER A 147 -11.37 -30.38 21.01
C SER A 147 -11.79 -30.58 19.55
N GLY A 148 -11.38 -31.72 18.98
CA GLY A 148 -11.70 -32.12 17.60
C GLY A 148 -10.47 -32.33 16.71
N LEU A 149 -10.69 -32.32 15.40
CA LEU A 149 -9.61 -32.45 14.40
C LEU A 149 -8.61 -31.29 14.50
N PHE A 150 -7.33 -31.58 14.28
CA PHE A 150 -6.26 -30.58 14.32
C PHE A 150 -6.51 -29.37 13.42
N SER A 151 -7.03 -29.59 12.21
CA SER A 151 -7.38 -28.51 11.27
C SER A 151 -8.46 -27.58 11.82
N HIS A 152 -9.47 -28.15 12.49
CA HIS A 152 -10.53 -27.39 13.15
C HIS A 152 -9.99 -26.61 14.35
N ILE A 153 -9.19 -27.27 15.21
CA ILE A 153 -8.55 -26.62 16.36
C ILE A 153 -7.69 -25.43 15.89
N LEU A 154 -6.85 -25.62 14.88
CA LEU A 154 -6.00 -24.55 14.34
C LEU A 154 -6.83 -23.39 13.79
N ALA A 155 -7.85 -23.67 12.98
CA ALA A 155 -8.72 -22.65 12.42
C ALA A 155 -9.43 -21.82 13.51
N CYS A 156 -9.94 -22.49 14.55
CA CYS A 156 -10.57 -21.85 15.69
C CYS A 156 -9.58 -21.02 16.52
N LYS A 157 -8.38 -21.53 16.78
CA LYS A 157 -7.33 -20.77 17.49
C LYS A 157 -6.92 -19.51 16.73
N LEU A 158 -6.71 -19.61 15.42
CA LEU A 158 -6.39 -18.45 14.58
C LEU A 158 -7.54 -17.43 14.55
N LYS A 159 -8.79 -17.90 14.53
CA LYS A 159 -9.98 -17.04 14.59
C LYS A 159 -10.10 -16.32 15.93
N ALA A 160 -9.85 -17.00 17.05
CA ALA A 160 -9.84 -16.42 18.38
C ALA A 160 -8.69 -15.41 18.54
N LEU A 161 -7.47 -15.77 18.11
CA LEU A 161 -6.30 -14.91 18.17
C LEU A 161 -6.49 -13.63 17.39
N LYS A 162 -7.10 -13.71 16.21
CA LYS A 162 -7.48 -12.54 15.42
C LYS A 162 -8.39 -11.58 16.18
N GLN A 163 -9.30 -12.08 17.01
CA GLN A 163 -10.19 -11.23 17.81
C GLN A 163 -9.43 -10.58 18.97
N ASP A 164 -8.58 -11.34 19.67
CA ASP A 164 -7.76 -10.80 20.75
C ASP A 164 -6.79 -9.74 20.27
N LEU A 165 -6.17 -9.95 19.10
CA LEU A 165 -5.28 -8.95 18.47
C LEU A 165 -6.02 -7.66 18.11
N LYS A 166 -7.29 -7.73 17.71
CA LYS A 166 -8.09 -6.54 17.44
C LYS A 166 -8.38 -5.74 18.71
N THR A 167 -8.79 -6.43 19.77
CA THR A 167 -9.03 -5.80 21.08
C THR A 167 -7.75 -5.15 21.59
N TRP A 168 -6.65 -5.89 21.60
CA TRP A 168 -5.34 -5.38 22.03
C TRP A 168 -4.85 -4.20 21.18
N ASN A 169 -5.05 -4.22 19.87
CA ASN A 169 -4.69 -3.09 19.00
C ASN A 169 -5.45 -1.82 19.40
N ILE A 170 -6.74 -1.93 19.74
CA ILE A 170 -7.53 -0.78 20.19
C ILE A 170 -7.03 -0.30 21.56
N GLU A 171 -6.76 -1.21 22.49
CA GLU A 171 -6.34 -0.87 23.86
C GLU A 171 -4.94 -0.25 23.92
N VAL A 172 -4.00 -0.73 23.13
CA VAL A 172 -2.58 -0.31 23.20
C VAL A 172 -2.25 0.79 22.19
N ILE A 173 -2.80 0.71 20.98
CA ILE A 173 -2.44 1.60 19.86
C ILE A 173 -3.57 2.57 19.53
N GLY A 174 -4.83 2.17 19.76
CA GLY A 174 -6.01 2.93 19.40
C GLY A 174 -6.38 2.82 17.91
N TYR A 175 -6.99 3.89 17.37
CA TYR A 175 -7.41 3.95 15.98
C TYR A 175 -6.22 4.31 15.08
N VAL A 176 -5.59 3.27 14.51
CA VAL A 176 -4.43 3.39 13.62
C VAL A 176 -4.65 4.39 12.47
N SER A 177 -5.86 4.42 11.88
CA SER A 177 -6.21 5.37 10.83
C SER A 177 -6.11 6.83 11.30
N SER A 178 -6.63 7.14 12.48
CA SER A 178 -6.57 8.47 13.08
C SER A 178 -5.14 8.85 13.45
N ASN A 179 -4.38 7.91 14.02
CA ASN A 179 -2.95 8.13 14.33
C ASN A 179 -2.14 8.38 13.05
N LYS A 180 -2.45 7.66 11.96
CA LYS A 180 -1.82 7.86 10.66
C LYS A 180 -2.15 9.23 10.09
N GLU A 181 -3.42 9.65 10.08
CA GLU A 181 -3.82 10.97 9.59
C GLU A 181 -3.19 12.10 10.41
N PHE A 182 -3.13 11.95 11.73
CA PHE A 182 -2.44 12.88 12.62
C PHE A 182 -0.94 12.94 12.32
N ALA A 183 -0.26 11.80 12.19
CA ALA A 183 1.16 11.78 11.85
C ALA A 183 1.42 12.43 10.47
N LEU A 184 0.57 12.16 9.48
CA LEU A 184 0.67 12.77 8.15
C LEU A 184 0.43 14.28 8.18
N SER A 185 -0.50 14.78 9.03
CA SER A 185 -0.73 16.22 9.17
C SER A 185 0.45 16.91 9.84
N GLN A 186 1.09 16.29 10.83
CA GLN A 186 2.32 16.80 11.44
C GLN A 186 3.45 16.88 10.41
N ILE A 187 3.66 15.84 9.59
CA ILE A 187 4.67 15.87 8.51
C ILE A 187 4.37 17.02 7.53
N GLY A 188 3.12 17.17 7.11
CA GLY A 188 2.73 18.26 6.20
C GLY A 188 2.98 19.67 6.77
N TYR A 189 2.85 19.85 8.08
CA TYR A 189 3.19 21.12 8.75
C TYR A 189 4.69 21.43 8.69
N TRP A 190 5.54 20.42 8.89
CA TRP A 190 7.00 20.59 8.79
C TRP A 190 7.47 20.78 7.35
N ASP A 191 6.81 20.17 6.36
CA ASP A 191 7.12 20.34 4.93
C ASP A 191 6.77 21.74 4.40
N ALA A 192 5.85 22.47 5.05
CA ALA A 192 5.39 23.79 4.64
C ALA A 192 6.26 24.95 5.18
N LYS A 193 7.29 24.65 5.99
CA LYS A 193 8.15 25.61 6.67
C LYS A 193 9.56 25.61 6.09
#